data_AF-A0A932E5R8-F1
#
_entry.id   AF-A0A932E5R8-F1
#
_cell.length_a   1.000
_cell.length_b   1.000
_cell.length_c   1.000
_cell.angle_alpha   90.00
_cell.angle_beta   90.00
_cell.angle_gamma   90.00
#
_symmetry.space_group_name_H-M   'P 1'
#
loop_
_entity.id
_entity.type
_entity.pdbx_description
1 polymer ?
#
loop_
_entity_poly.entity_id
_entity_poly.type
_entity_poly.pdbx_seq_one_letter_code
_entity_poly.pdbx_strand_id
1 'polypeptide(L)'
;MKTYTKRLVALALAATASLMAQTTSAPPAVAVDQNEKPLVLEKFVVNTEKDNGYIAVDSLAGGRTNTPIKFTPASMSSLTRNFIDDLGIQNVREALQWAPNVVPEDRNAGKGFGGAAFHD
;
A
#
# COMPACT_ATOMS: atom_id res chain seq x y z
N MET A 1 71.59 -9.92 -9.68
CA MET A 1 70.51 -10.93 -9.61
C MET A 1 69.78 -10.76 -8.29
N LYS A 2 68.43 -10.67 -8.34
CA LYS A 2 67.44 -10.91 -7.27
C LYS A 2 66.61 -9.69 -6.79
N THR A 3 65.32 -9.82 -7.14
CA THR A 3 64.10 -9.50 -6.37
C THR A 3 63.63 -8.05 -6.23
N TYR A 4 63.18 -7.43 -7.34
CA TYR A 4 62.30 -6.24 -7.27
C TYR A 4 60.92 -6.45 -7.93
N THR A 5 60.81 -7.43 -8.83
CA THR A 5 59.58 -7.68 -9.61
C THR A 5 58.39 -8.12 -8.77
N LYS A 6 58.60 -8.78 -7.61
CA LYS A 6 57.51 -9.25 -6.74
C LYS A 6 56.85 -8.12 -5.92
N ARG A 7 57.55 -6.99 -5.68
CA ARG A 7 57.00 -5.86 -4.93
C ARG A 7 56.07 -4.98 -5.78
N LEU A 8 56.33 -4.91 -7.09
CA LEU A 8 55.50 -4.14 -8.03
C LEU A 8 54.15 -4.82 -8.31
N VAL A 9 54.11 -6.16 -8.34
CA VAL A 9 52.85 -6.91 -8.52
C VAL A 9 51.93 -6.80 -7.31
N ALA A 10 52.49 -6.75 -6.09
CA ALA A 10 51.70 -6.61 -4.86
C ALA A 10 51.03 -5.23 -4.73
N LEU A 11 51.64 -4.17 -5.28
CA LEU A 11 51.08 -2.82 -5.22
C LEU A 11 49.96 -2.61 -6.25
N ALA A 12 50.02 -3.28 -7.41
CA ALA A 12 48.98 -3.24 -8.42
C ALA A 12 47.68 -3.96 -7.99
N LEU A 13 47.80 -4.99 -7.15
CA LEU A 13 46.64 -5.76 -6.66
C LEU A 13 45.92 -5.08 -5.48
N ALA A 14 46.57 -4.14 -4.78
CA ALA A 14 45.96 -3.37 -3.70
C ALA A 14 45.12 -2.18 -4.19
N ALA A 15 45.38 -1.69 -5.41
CA ALA A 15 44.68 -0.54 -5.98
C ALA A 15 43.26 -0.87 -6.49
N THR A 16 42.98 -2.12 -6.84
CA THR A 16 41.67 -2.54 -7.36
C THR A 16 40.59 -2.67 -6.28
N ALA A 17 40.98 -2.89 -5.02
CA ALA A 17 40.04 -2.98 -3.89
C ALA A 17 39.44 -1.61 -3.49
N SER A 18 40.09 -0.50 -3.88
CA SER A 18 39.67 0.86 -3.50
C SER A 18 38.57 1.43 -4.40
N LEU A 19 38.22 0.75 -5.50
CA LEU A 19 37.27 1.27 -6.50
C LEU A 19 35.81 0.87 -6.23
N MET A 20 35.52 -0.03 -5.29
CA MET A 20 34.15 -0.52 -5.02
C MET A 20 33.33 0.36 -4.06
N ALA A 21 33.78 1.58 -3.73
CA ALA A 21 33.15 2.45 -2.74
C ALA A 21 32.57 3.77 -3.30
N GLN A 22 32.38 3.89 -4.62
CA GLN A 22 31.76 5.11 -5.18
C GLN A 22 30.26 5.10 -4.92
N THR A 23 29.82 5.73 -3.83
CA THR A 23 28.41 6.00 -3.54
C THR A 23 27.89 7.06 -4.51
N THR A 24 26.76 6.77 -5.18
CA THR A 24 26.04 7.73 -6.03
C THR A 24 25.52 8.91 -5.20
N SER A 25 25.62 10.14 -5.72
CA SER A 25 25.11 11.33 -5.04
C SER A 25 23.59 11.28 -4.98
N ALA A 26 23.03 11.42 -3.78
CA ALA A 26 21.58 11.50 -3.58
C ALA A 26 20.99 12.72 -4.34
N PRO A 27 19.77 12.60 -4.92
CA PRO A 27 19.10 13.73 -5.55
C PRO A 27 18.92 14.89 -4.55
N PRO A 28 18.96 16.15 -5.01
CA PRO A 28 18.74 17.30 -4.14
C PRO A 28 17.35 17.18 -3.49
N ALA A 29 17.33 17.18 -2.15
CA ALA A 29 16.11 17.19 -1.38
C ALA A 29 15.33 18.48 -1.67
N VAL A 30 14.07 18.34 -2.08
CA VAL A 30 13.14 19.47 -2.17
C VAL A 30 13.02 20.06 -0.77
N ALA A 31 13.39 21.33 -0.60
CA ALA A 31 13.26 22.02 0.67
C ALA A 31 11.76 22.13 1.01
N VAL A 32 11.31 21.28 1.94
CA VAL A 32 9.97 21.36 2.52
C VAL A 32 9.95 22.62 3.39
N ASP A 33 9.03 23.55 3.11
CA ASP A 33 8.87 24.75 3.92
C ASP A 33 8.44 24.33 5.33
N GLN A 34 9.35 24.47 6.30
CA GLN A 34 9.11 24.05 7.68
C GLN A 34 8.03 24.90 8.38
N ASN A 35 7.57 25.99 7.74
CA ASN A 35 6.49 26.84 8.23
C ASN A 35 5.11 26.50 7.65
N GLU A 36 4.99 25.49 6.78
CA GLU A 36 3.68 25.06 6.27
C GLU A 36 2.90 24.27 7.34
N LYS A 37 1.77 24.84 7.78
CA LYS A 37 0.88 24.17 8.74
C LYS A 37 0.15 23.01 8.05
N PRO A 38 0.01 21.83 8.68
CA PRO A 38 -0.71 20.72 8.08
C PRO A 38 -2.18 21.07 7.84
N LEU A 39 -2.69 20.70 6.67
CA LEU A 39 -4.12 20.83 6.34
C LEU A 39 -4.92 19.83 7.18
N VAL A 40 -5.70 20.35 8.14
CA VAL A 40 -6.61 19.53 8.96
C VAL A 40 -7.90 19.31 8.18
N LEU A 41 -8.22 18.04 7.89
CA LEU A 41 -9.48 17.67 7.24
C LEU A 41 -10.61 17.55 8.26
N GLU A 42 -11.83 17.89 7.83
CA GLU A 42 -13.04 17.64 8.60
C GLU A 42 -13.27 16.14 8.80
N LYS A 43 -13.78 15.77 9.97
CA LYS A 43 -14.08 14.37 10.30
C LYS A 43 -15.44 14.00 9.73
N PHE A 44 -15.53 12.84 9.08
CA PHE A 44 -16.81 12.19 8.85
C PHE A 44 -17.07 11.18 9.98
N VAL A 45 -18.34 11.03 10.36
CA VAL A 45 -18.78 10.09 11.41
C VAL A 45 -19.60 8.99 10.77
N VAL A 46 -19.34 7.75 11.20
CA VAL A 46 -20.12 6.58 10.83
C VAL A 46 -20.92 6.16 12.06
N ASN A 47 -22.25 6.05 11.94
CA ASN A 47 -23.12 5.56 13.01
C ASN A 47 -23.49 4.09 12.75
N THR A 48 -23.21 3.23 13.71
CA THR A 48 -23.50 1.77 13.68
C THR A 48 -24.41 1.33 14.82
N GLU A 49 -25.07 2.27 15.53
CA GLU A 49 -25.89 1.98 16.73
C GLU A 49 -27.06 1.04 16.46
N LYS A 50 -27.55 0.99 15.22
CA LYS A 50 -28.67 0.15 14.81
C LYS A 50 -28.25 -1.20 14.23
N ASP A 51 -26.96 -1.41 13.98
CA ASP A 51 -26.47 -2.66 13.40
C ASP A 51 -26.61 -3.79 14.43
N ASN A 52 -27.04 -4.96 13.96
CA ASN A 52 -27.19 -6.14 14.81
C ASN A 52 -26.20 -7.22 14.34
N GLY A 53 -25.07 -7.33 15.04
CA GLY A 53 -24.02 -8.28 14.68
C GLY A 53 -23.53 -8.03 13.25
N TYR A 54 -23.80 -8.99 12.35
CA TYR A 54 -23.41 -8.94 10.94
C TYR A 54 -24.49 -8.35 10.02
N ILE A 55 -25.59 -7.85 10.58
CA ILE A 55 -26.70 -7.27 9.83
C ILE A 55 -26.66 -5.75 9.96
N ALA A 56 -26.34 -5.06 8.86
CA ALA A 56 -26.48 -3.61 8.75
C ALA A 56 -27.94 -3.22 8.46
N VAL A 57 -28.42 -2.13 9.06
CA VAL A 57 -29.85 -1.74 8.98
C VAL A 57 -30.08 -0.56 8.02
N ASP A 58 -29.26 0.48 8.12
CA ASP A 58 -29.37 1.70 7.32
C ASP A 58 -28.13 1.92 6.45
N SER A 59 -28.25 2.71 5.38
CA SER A 59 -27.11 3.08 4.54
C SER A 59 -27.33 4.43 3.86
N LEU A 60 -26.22 5.13 3.58
CA LEU A 60 -26.19 6.29 2.66
C LEU A 60 -26.01 5.87 1.19
N ALA A 61 -25.57 4.63 0.94
CA ALA A 61 -25.36 4.15 -0.41
C ALA A 61 -26.72 3.92 -1.10
N GLY A 62 -26.82 4.38 -2.36
CA GLY A 62 -28.06 4.34 -3.14
C GLY A 62 -28.94 5.59 -3.07
N GLY A 63 -28.61 6.60 -2.26
CA GLY A 63 -29.40 7.85 -2.20
C GLY A 63 -28.75 9.04 -1.51
N ARG A 64 -27.51 8.92 -0.99
CA ARG A 64 -26.80 9.94 -0.19
C ARG A 64 -27.57 10.43 1.04
N THR A 65 -28.61 9.70 1.43
CA THR A 65 -29.47 9.97 2.57
C THR A 65 -29.45 8.71 3.43
N ASN A 66 -29.49 8.86 4.75
CA ASN A 66 -29.54 7.73 5.65
C ASN A 66 -30.91 7.04 5.56
N THR A 67 -31.01 5.96 4.78
CA THR A 67 -32.26 5.23 4.53
C THR A 67 -32.11 3.74 4.87
N PRO A 68 -33.17 3.09 5.37
CA PRO A 68 -33.15 1.64 5.57
C PRO A 68 -32.84 0.91 4.27
N ILE A 69 -31.91 -0.06 4.33
CA ILE A 69 -31.43 -0.79 3.14
C ILE A 69 -32.59 -1.45 2.38
N LYS A 70 -33.61 -1.93 3.10
CA LYS A 70 -34.81 -2.56 2.53
C LYS A 70 -35.62 -1.67 1.58
N PHE A 71 -35.44 -0.35 1.63
CA PHE A 71 -36.15 0.61 0.79
C PHE A 71 -35.31 1.14 -0.38
N THR A 72 -34.02 0.78 -0.44
CA THR A 72 -33.15 1.18 -1.53
C THR A 72 -33.36 0.24 -2.73
N PRO A 73 -33.76 0.73 -3.92
CA PRO A 73 -34.04 -0.10 -5.08
C PRO A 73 -32.76 -0.49 -5.83
N ALA A 74 -31.75 -0.99 -5.10
CA ALA A 74 -30.48 -1.45 -5.64
C ALA A 74 -30.00 -2.67 -4.85
N SER A 75 -29.29 -3.58 -5.51
CA SER A 75 -28.62 -4.69 -4.82
C SER A 75 -27.46 -4.13 -3.99
N MET A 76 -27.49 -4.41 -2.70
CA MET A 76 -26.58 -3.85 -1.71
C MET A 76 -26.03 -4.98 -0.84
N SER A 77 -24.72 -4.99 -0.65
CA SER A 77 -24.05 -5.85 0.33
C SER A 77 -23.32 -4.98 1.33
N SER A 78 -23.47 -5.28 2.61
CA SER A 78 -22.81 -4.56 3.70
C SER A 78 -21.98 -5.52 4.54
N LEU A 79 -20.83 -5.05 5.01
CA LEU A 79 -19.96 -5.75 5.95
C LEU A 79 -19.87 -4.87 7.19
N THR A 80 -20.37 -5.35 8.32
CA THR A 80 -20.40 -4.57 9.57
C THR A 80 -19.03 -4.54 10.24
N ARG A 81 -18.88 -3.66 11.23
CA ARG A 81 -17.64 -3.60 12.01
C ARG A 81 -17.35 -4.91 12.74
N ASN A 82 -18.37 -5.51 13.36
CA ASN A 82 -18.21 -6.79 14.05
C ASN A 82 -17.74 -7.89 13.11
N PHE A 83 -18.28 -7.95 11.87
CA PHE A 83 -17.83 -8.92 10.88
C PHE A 83 -16.34 -8.74 10.52
N ILE A 84 -15.91 -7.49 10.32
CA ILE A 84 -14.52 -7.15 10.03
C ILE A 84 -13.61 -7.55 11.17
N ASP A 85 -14.01 -7.26 12.41
CA ASP A 85 -13.20 -7.53 13.60
C ASP A 85 -13.12 -9.02 13.93
N ASP A 86 -14.23 -9.76 13.84
CA ASP A 86 -14.28 -11.18 14.19
C ASP A 86 -13.49 -12.06 13.21
N LEU A 87 -13.40 -11.65 11.94
CA LEU A 87 -12.57 -12.31 10.94
C LEU A 87 -11.14 -11.74 10.86
N GLY A 88 -10.84 -10.70 11.65
CA GLY A 88 -9.54 -10.05 11.67
C GLY A 88 -9.13 -9.44 10.33
N ILE A 89 -10.09 -8.97 9.53
CA ILE A 89 -9.86 -8.41 8.20
C ILE A 89 -9.08 -7.09 8.32
N GLN A 90 -7.91 -7.03 7.68
CA GLN A 90 -7.00 -5.88 7.83
C GLN A 90 -7.01 -4.93 6.63
N ASN A 91 -7.60 -5.34 5.51
CA ASN A 91 -7.63 -4.53 4.31
C ASN A 91 -8.90 -4.75 3.48
N VAL A 92 -9.18 -3.79 2.60
CA VAL A 92 -10.39 -3.79 1.75
C VAL A 92 -10.39 -4.98 0.79
N ARG A 93 -9.23 -5.41 0.28
CA ARG A 93 -9.13 -6.55 -0.63
C ARG A 93 -9.61 -7.85 0.04
N GLU A 94 -9.20 -8.08 1.28
CA GLU A 94 -9.69 -9.19 2.11
C GLU A 94 -11.19 -9.07 2.36
N ALA A 95 -11.69 -7.88 2.71
CA ALA A 95 -13.12 -7.64 2.90
C ALA A 95 -13.94 -8.02 1.64
N LEU A 96 -13.46 -7.66 0.45
CA LEU A 96 -14.12 -7.95 -0.81
C LEU A 96 -14.25 -9.45 -1.12
N GLN A 97 -13.44 -10.32 -0.52
CA GLN A 97 -13.58 -11.78 -0.69
C GLN A 97 -14.88 -12.32 -0.10
N TRP A 98 -15.46 -11.57 0.84
CA TRP A 98 -16.71 -11.91 1.53
C TRP A 98 -17.94 -11.25 0.89
N ALA A 99 -17.75 -10.43 -0.15
CA ALA A 99 -18.84 -9.82 -0.87
C ALA A 99 -19.37 -10.78 -1.95
N PRO A 100 -20.69 -10.93 -2.09
CA PRO A 100 -21.28 -11.77 -3.12
C PRO A 100 -20.97 -11.22 -4.51
N ASN A 101 -20.69 -12.11 -5.47
CA ASN A 101 -20.40 -11.76 -6.86
C ASN A 101 -19.17 -10.83 -7.03
N VAL A 102 -18.21 -10.90 -6.10
CA VAL A 102 -16.94 -10.17 -6.18
C VAL A 102 -15.78 -11.17 -6.18
N VAL A 103 -14.85 -11.00 -7.12
CA VAL A 103 -13.59 -11.75 -7.17
C VAL A 103 -12.44 -10.76 -7.03
N PRO A 104 -11.76 -10.68 -5.88
CA PRO A 104 -10.67 -9.72 -5.70
C PRO A 104 -9.42 -10.14 -6.47
N GLU A 105 -9.07 -9.40 -7.52
CA GLU A 105 -7.87 -9.68 -8.32
C GLU A 105 -6.68 -8.86 -7.84
N ASP A 106 -5.53 -9.50 -7.64
CA ASP A 106 -4.28 -8.79 -7.43
C ASP A 106 -3.79 -8.21 -8.77
N ARG A 107 -3.62 -6.88 -8.84
CA ARG A 107 -3.10 -6.20 -10.04
C ARG A 107 -1.71 -6.71 -10.43
N ASN A 108 -0.99 -7.31 -9.49
CA ASN A 108 0.34 -7.86 -9.68
C ASN A 108 0.36 -9.40 -9.73
N ALA A 109 -0.77 -10.09 -9.59
CA ALA A 109 -0.82 -11.54 -9.75
C ALA A 109 -0.39 -11.90 -11.18
N GLY A 110 0.70 -12.67 -11.29
CA GLY A 110 1.33 -13.01 -12.58
C GLY A 110 2.45 -12.06 -13.03
N LYS A 111 2.63 -10.90 -12.38
CA LYS A 111 3.77 -9.99 -12.58
C LYS A 111 4.83 -10.19 -11.50
N GLY A 112 5.29 -11.43 -11.33
CA GLY A 112 6.42 -11.74 -10.44
C GLY A 112 7.68 -10.93 -10.80
N PHE A 113 8.59 -10.79 -9.82
CA PHE A 113 9.87 -10.07 -9.93
C PHE A 113 10.51 -10.24 -11.32
N GLY A 114 10.51 -9.15 -12.11
CA GLY A 114 11.13 -9.08 -13.44
C GLY A 114 10.20 -8.72 -14.61
N GLY A 115 8.88 -8.71 -14.42
CA GLY A 115 7.90 -8.56 -15.53
C GLY A 115 7.47 -7.13 -15.90
N ALA A 116 8.07 -6.09 -15.34
CA ALA A 116 7.70 -4.69 -15.62
C ALA A 116 8.94 -3.83 -15.90
N ALA A 117 9.77 -4.28 -16.84
CA ALA A 117 10.77 -3.42 -17.46
C ALA A 117 10.12 -2.79 -18.71
N PHE A 118 9.63 -1.56 -18.55
CA PHE A 118 9.37 -0.57 -19.61
C PHE A 118 8.41 -0.98 -20.74
N HIS A 119 7.18 -0.49 -20.69
CA HIS A 119 6.36 -0.30 -21.88
C HIS A 119 5.91 1.16 -21.89
N ASP A 120 6.33 1.87 -22.93
CA ASP A 120 6.03 3.29 -23.23
C ASP A 120 4.53 3.56 -23.38
#